data_AF-A0A6L8BFJ7-F1
#
_entry.id   AF-A0A6L8BFJ7-F1
#
_cell.length_a   1.000
_cell.length_b   1.000
_cell.length_c   1.000
_cell.angle_alpha   90.00
_cell.angle_beta   90.00
_cell.angle_gamma   90.00
#
_symmetry.space_group_name_H-M   'P 1'
#
loop_
_entity.id
_entity.type
_entity.pdbx_description
1 polymer ?
#
loop_
_entity_poly.entity_id
_entity_poly.type
_entity_poly.pdbx_seq_one_letter_code
_entity_poly.pdbx_strand_id
1 'polypeptide(L)'
;MKPREFMTGALLALSLVLVGKGQAHHSLNTFQQTPIVLEGELVGINWRNPHVTFHLRVVDDAGEEAVWRMEAHSVFNLQRGGVTRDLIPVGAHVRVVGRQSNITDHRMIVDRMRLPDGRELTLWAGLFSTFDDAPRLQDAASQNLGIFRVWTVAQEDVARAVTQTNELPLTGQAIAARASWDNLDNYAVRCEAPGMPTMMLTQNPLEFADEGPIIRIRTEWFDLVRTVHMDRDEVPDDAAYSHLGYSIGRWEGDDLVVETTRINWPWLDNRGTPLSDAVRVMERFSLSDDQSRLSFRIEIIDPATFTEPVILSGHWLALGDTVGSYDLDCYPQ
;
A
#
# COMPACT_ATOMS: atom_id res chain seq x y z
N MET A 1 -78.78 -8.77 -15.91
CA MET A 1 -78.14 -9.53 -16.99
C MET A 1 -76.67 -9.14 -17.03
N LYS A 2 -75.80 -10.11 -16.76
CA LYS A 2 -74.33 -10.15 -16.91
C LYS A 2 -73.43 -9.30 -15.98
N PRO A 3 -72.27 -9.86 -15.57
CA PRO A 3 -71.51 -9.42 -14.39
C PRO A 3 -70.32 -8.53 -14.77
N ARG A 4 -69.81 -7.80 -13.77
CA ARG A 4 -68.58 -7.00 -13.81
C ARG A 4 -67.37 -7.92 -13.92
N GLU A 5 -66.58 -7.76 -14.99
CA GLU A 5 -65.28 -8.40 -15.14
C GLU A 5 -64.24 -7.66 -14.29
N PHE A 6 -63.64 -8.39 -13.35
CA PHE A 6 -62.40 -8.00 -12.67
C PHE A 6 -61.24 -8.25 -13.63
N MET A 7 -60.56 -7.19 -14.06
CA MET A 7 -59.32 -7.32 -14.80
C MET A 7 -58.15 -7.31 -13.81
N THR A 8 -57.63 -8.49 -13.55
CA THR A 8 -56.44 -8.74 -12.73
C THR A 8 -55.21 -8.26 -13.52
N GLY A 9 -54.76 -7.04 -13.24
CA GLY A 9 -53.48 -6.54 -13.74
C GLY A 9 -52.34 -7.13 -12.93
N ALA A 10 -51.68 -8.17 -13.47
CA ALA A 10 -50.45 -8.71 -12.90
C ALA A 10 -49.31 -7.69 -13.06
N LEU A 11 -48.92 -7.03 -11.95
CA LEU A 11 -47.66 -6.32 -11.86
C LEU A 11 -46.51 -7.34 -11.85
N LEU A 12 -45.84 -7.51 -12.99
CA LEU A 12 -44.49 -8.09 -13.00
C LEU A 12 -43.54 -7.05 -12.40
N ALA A 13 -43.28 -7.14 -11.09
CA ALA A 13 -42.13 -6.51 -10.48
C ALA A 13 -40.89 -7.30 -10.91
N LEU A 14 -40.20 -6.82 -11.94
CA LEU A 14 -38.88 -7.32 -12.32
C LEU A 14 -37.88 -6.83 -11.25
N SER A 15 -37.70 -7.60 -10.19
CA SER A 15 -36.65 -7.40 -9.21
C SER A 15 -35.30 -7.67 -9.88
N LEU A 16 -34.67 -6.61 -10.41
CA LEU A 16 -33.26 -6.61 -10.73
C LEU A 16 -32.49 -6.83 -9.42
N VAL A 17 -32.10 -8.08 -9.16
CA VAL A 17 -31.06 -8.37 -8.17
C VAL A 17 -29.76 -7.85 -8.78
N LEU A 18 -29.43 -6.60 -8.49
CA LEU A 18 -28.07 -6.09 -8.62
C LEU A 18 -27.20 -6.91 -7.68
N VAL A 19 -26.58 -7.95 -8.22
CA VAL A 19 -25.47 -8.65 -7.56
C VAL A 19 -24.35 -7.61 -7.46
N GLY A 20 -24.29 -6.94 -6.32
CA GLY A 20 -23.19 -6.05 -5.98
C GLY A 20 -21.91 -6.86 -6.03
N LYS A 21 -21.07 -6.60 -7.05
CA LYS A 21 -19.71 -7.11 -7.06
C LYS A 21 -19.02 -6.48 -5.84
N GLY A 22 -18.68 -7.35 -4.89
CA GLY A 22 -18.12 -6.98 -3.60
C GLY A 22 -16.87 -6.14 -3.78
N GLN A 23 -16.78 -5.09 -2.96
CA GLN A 23 -15.57 -4.32 -2.71
C GLN A 23 -14.47 -5.27 -2.23
N ALA A 24 -13.51 -5.59 -3.10
CA ALA A 24 -12.32 -6.34 -2.72
C ALA A 24 -11.15 -5.36 -2.60
N HIS A 25 -11.00 -4.78 -1.41
CA HIS A 25 -9.67 -4.50 -0.87
C HIS A 25 -9.58 -5.30 0.44
N HIS A 26 -8.60 -6.21 0.53
CA HIS A 26 -8.50 -7.37 1.42
C HIS A 26 -8.99 -7.17 2.87
N SER A 27 -10.30 -7.34 3.10
CA SER A 27 -10.84 -7.33 4.45
C SER A 27 -10.44 -8.62 5.16
N LEU A 28 -9.70 -8.48 6.26
CA LEU A 28 -9.44 -9.54 7.23
C LEU A 28 -10.70 -10.21 7.76
N ASN A 29 -11.89 -9.64 7.51
CA ASN A 29 -13.17 -10.25 7.85
C ASN A 29 -13.42 -11.57 7.12
N THR A 30 -12.69 -11.83 6.02
CA THR A 30 -12.70 -13.13 5.35
C THR A 30 -11.89 -14.20 6.09
N PHE A 31 -11.23 -13.86 7.20
CA PHE A 31 -10.49 -14.78 8.04
C PHE A 31 -11.14 -14.89 9.43
N GLN A 32 -10.96 -16.05 10.06
CA GLN A 32 -11.39 -16.31 11.43
C GLN A 32 -10.66 -15.34 12.38
N GLN A 33 -11.36 -14.92 13.43
CA GLN A 33 -10.77 -14.02 14.44
C GLN A 33 -9.86 -14.77 15.40
N THR A 34 -10.19 -16.03 15.70
CA THR A 34 -9.37 -16.89 16.55
C THR A 34 -8.27 -17.54 15.72
N PRO A 35 -6.99 -17.41 16.10
CA PRO A 35 -5.92 -18.07 15.39
C PRO A 35 -5.92 -19.58 15.68
N ILE A 36 -5.46 -20.34 14.70
CA ILE A 36 -5.17 -21.77 14.80
C ILE A 36 -3.66 -22.01 14.80
N VAL A 37 -3.28 -23.18 15.29
CA VAL A 37 -1.90 -23.67 15.22
C VAL A 37 -1.89 -24.86 14.29
N LEU A 38 -0.91 -24.91 13.39
CA LEU A 38 -0.63 -26.08 12.57
C LEU A 38 0.84 -26.50 12.75
N GLU A 39 1.07 -27.79 12.71
CA GLU A 39 2.41 -28.39 12.68
C GLU A 39 2.50 -29.28 11.43
N GLY A 40 3.61 -29.18 10.71
CA GLY A 40 3.72 -29.83 9.41
C GLY A 40 5.05 -29.62 8.72
N GLU A 41 5.20 -30.25 7.56
CA GLU A 41 6.38 -30.11 6.70
C GLU A 41 6.19 -28.95 5.72
N LEU A 42 7.15 -28.04 5.66
CA LEU A 42 7.12 -26.95 4.69
C LEU A 42 7.52 -27.46 3.30
N VAL A 43 6.57 -27.64 2.40
CA VAL A 43 6.79 -28.27 1.09
C VAL A 43 7.06 -27.28 -0.05
N GLY A 44 6.80 -26.00 0.18
CA GLY A 44 7.03 -24.97 -0.84
C GLY A 44 7.03 -23.57 -0.27
N ILE A 45 7.81 -22.69 -0.91
CA ILE A 45 7.85 -21.26 -0.60
C ILE A 45 7.77 -20.50 -1.91
N ASN A 46 6.88 -19.52 -1.91
CA ASN A 46 6.69 -18.58 -2.97
C ASN A 46 7.20 -17.20 -2.51
N TRP A 47 8.49 -16.94 -2.71
CA TRP A 47 9.16 -15.76 -2.17
C TRP A 47 9.11 -14.58 -3.15
N ARG A 48 7.93 -14.00 -3.33
CA ARG A 48 7.66 -12.92 -4.28
C ARG A 48 6.55 -12.00 -3.80
N ASN A 49 6.41 -10.85 -4.45
CA ASN A 49 5.35 -9.88 -4.16
C ASN A 49 4.04 -10.22 -4.92
N PRO A 50 2.86 -9.77 -4.44
CA PRO A 50 2.63 -8.84 -3.33
C PRO A 50 2.70 -9.49 -1.93
N HIS A 51 2.57 -10.81 -1.83
CA HIS A 51 2.63 -11.55 -0.57
C HIS A 51 3.46 -12.83 -0.75
N VAL A 52 4.37 -13.07 0.20
CA VAL A 52 5.05 -14.36 0.27
C VAL A 52 4.04 -15.42 0.69
N THR A 53 4.03 -16.56 -0.01
CA THR A 53 3.18 -17.69 0.38
C THR A 53 3.97 -18.93 0.70
N PHE A 54 3.63 -19.59 1.79
CA PHE A 54 4.19 -20.86 2.23
C PHE A 54 3.18 -21.98 1.98
N HIS A 55 3.66 -23.17 1.64
CA HIS A 55 2.85 -24.37 1.49
C HIS A 55 3.26 -25.37 2.56
N LEU A 56 2.35 -25.68 3.48
CA LEU A 56 2.59 -26.57 4.61
C LEU A 56 1.79 -27.86 4.44
N ARG A 57 2.46 -29.01 4.34
CA ARG A 57 1.81 -30.32 4.43
C ARG A 57 1.55 -30.62 5.90
N VAL A 58 0.27 -30.77 6.25
CA VAL A 58 -0.21 -31.16 7.58
C VAL A 58 -0.81 -32.55 7.45
N VAL A 59 -0.51 -33.41 8.42
CA VAL A 59 -1.13 -34.73 8.55
C VAL A 59 -1.99 -34.69 9.80
N ASP A 60 -3.26 -35.05 9.69
CA ASP A 60 -4.18 -35.07 10.83
C ASP A 60 -4.04 -36.35 11.67
N ASP A 61 -4.79 -36.43 12.78
CA ASP A 61 -4.79 -37.59 13.67
C ASP A 61 -5.30 -38.89 13.00
N ALA A 62 -6.03 -38.77 11.89
CA ALA A 62 -6.49 -39.90 11.09
C ALA A 62 -5.46 -40.36 10.05
N GLY A 63 -4.35 -39.63 9.89
CA GLY A 63 -3.31 -39.90 8.91
C GLY A 63 -3.61 -39.31 7.53
N GLU A 64 -4.64 -38.47 7.40
CA GLU A 64 -4.98 -37.80 6.15
C GLU A 64 -4.10 -36.56 5.94
N GLU A 65 -3.60 -36.39 4.72
CA GLU A 65 -2.72 -35.27 4.38
C GLU A 65 -3.48 -34.11 3.72
N ALA A 66 -3.18 -32.88 4.14
CA ALA A 66 -3.64 -31.66 3.50
C ALA A 66 -2.49 -30.65 3.31
N VAL A 67 -2.49 -29.95 2.18
CA VAL A 67 -1.53 -28.86 1.93
C VAL A 67 -2.21 -27.52 2.17
N TRP A 68 -1.71 -26.79 3.16
CA TRP A 68 -2.16 -25.45 3.51
C TRP A 68 -1.38 -24.39 2.75
N ARG A 69 -2.10 -23.48 2.08
CA ARG A 69 -1.53 -22.25 1.53
C ARG A 69 -1.60 -21.15 2.58
N MET A 70 -0.44 -20.70 3.03
CA MET A 70 -0.30 -19.71 4.10
C MET A 70 0.27 -18.41 3.52
N GLU A 71 -0.47 -17.32 3.65
CA GLU A 71 -0.11 -16.00 3.15
C GLU A 71 0.59 -15.18 4.25
N ALA A 72 1.78 -14.69 3.96
CA ALA A 72 2.58 -13.82 4.82
C ALA A 72 2.66 -12.41 4.22
N HIS A 73 3.38 -11.49 4.87
CA HIS A 73 3.58 -10.15 4.33
C HIS A 73 4.32 -10.19 2.97
N SER A 74 4.37 -9.04 2.31
CA SER A 74 5.27 -8.78 1.17
C SER A 74 6.72 -9.15 1.50
N VAL A 75 7.49 -9.50 0.46
CA VAL A 75 8.94 -9.78 0.59
C VAL A 75 9.64 -8.62 1.30
N PHE A 76 9.23 -7.40 0.96
CA PHE A 76 9.75 -6.17 1.52
C PHE A 76 9.65 -6.12 3.05
N ASN A 77 8.46 -6.31 3.62
CA ASN A 77 8.27 -6.19 5.07
C ASN A 77 8.90 -7.36 5.83
N LEU A 78 8.94 -8.55 5.23
CA LEU A 78 9.65 -9.69 5.80
C LEU A 78 11.15 -9.40 5.92
N GLN A 79 11.79 -8.91 4.86
CA GLN A 79 13.22 -8.61 4.87
C GLN A 79 13.57 -7.50 5.87
N ARG A 80 12.74 -6.45 5.97
CA ARG A 80 12.89 -5.41 7.02
C ARG A 80 12.72 -5.96 8.44
N GLY A 81 11.85 -6.95 8.62
CA GLY A 81 11.71 -7.70 9.86
C GLY A 81 12.85 -8.70 10.14
N GLY A 82 13.89 -8.73 9.29
CA GLY A 82 15.01 -9.66 9.39
C GLY A 82 14.69 -11.08 8.91
N VAL A 83 13.55 -11.28 8.23
CA VAL A 83 13.14 -12.57 7.68
C VAL A 83 13.51 -12.65 6.19
N THR A 84 14.57 -13.38 5.88
CA THR A 84 15.02 -13.65 4.52
C THR A 84 14.69 -15.09 4.10
N ARG A 85 14.64 -15.35 2.78
CA ARG A 85 14.26 -16.66 2.23
C ARG A 85 15.15 -17.79 2.74
N ASP A 86 16.45 -17.55 2.86
CA ASP A 86 17.47 -18.52 3.27
C ASP A 86 17.30 -19.00 4.71
N LEU A 87 16.64 -18.23 5.58
CA LEU A 87 16.34 -18.66 6.94
C LEU A 87 15.31 -19.80 6.99
N ILE A 88 14.53 -19.99 5.92
CA ILE A 88 13.36 -20.87 5.89
C ILE A 88 13.64 -22.09 4.99
N PRO A 89 14.11 -23.21 5.55
CA PRO A 89 14.36 -24.43 4.78
C PRO A 89 13.05 -25.11 4.35
N VAL A 90 12.93 -25.39 3.05
CA VAL A 90 11.90 -26.32 2.52
C VAL A 90 12.27 -27.74 2.98
N GLY A 91 11.27 -28.52 3.37
CA GLY A 91 11.39 -29.85 3.98
C GLY A 91 11.48 -29.80 5.51
N ALA A 92 11.59 -28.62 6.12
CA ALA A 92 11.60 -28.53 7.57
C ALA A 92 10.21 -28.73 8.17
N HIS A 93 10.18 -29.42 9.32
CA HIS A 93 8.99 -29.51 10.15
C HIS A 93 8.86 -28.23 10.99
N VAL A 94 7.80 -27.47 10.79
CA VAL A 94 7.59 -26.16 11.42
C VAL A 94 6.28 -26.13 12.17
N ARG A 95 6.21 -25.23 13.15
CA ARG A 95 4.97 -24.90 13.85
C ARG A 95 4.55 -23.49 13.49
N VAL A 96 3.34 -23.31 13.01
CA VAL A 96 2.82 -22.01 12.57
C VAL A 96 1.61 -21.60 13.39
N VAL A 97 1.43 -20.29 13.53
CA VAL A 97 0.23 -19.69 14.11
C VAL A 97 -0.33 -18.68 13.12
N GLY A 98 -1.64 -18.71 12.88
CA GLY A 98 -2.31 -17.74 12.04
C GLY A 98 -3.81 -17.98 11.95
N ARG A 99 -4.48 -17.28 11.02
CA ARG A 99 -5.93 -17.26 10.93
C ARG A 99 -6.41 -17.91 9.64
N GLN A 100 -7.30 -18.87 9.76
CA GLN A 100 -7.89 -19.58 8.61
C GLN A 100 -8.91 -18.71 7.87
N SER A 101 -9.02 -18.91 6.56
CA SER A 101 -10.06 -18.29 5.74
C SER A 101 -11.45 -18.87 6.04
N ASN A 102 -12.47 -18.00 6.12
CA ASN A 102 -13.88 -18.36 6.22
C ASN A 102 -14.49 -18.81 4.88
N ILE A 103 -13.76 -18.64 3.77
CA ILE A 103 -14.29 -18.80 2.41
C ILE A 103 -13.48 -19.77 1.54
N THR A 104 -12.30 -20.20 1.99
CA THR A 104 -11.44 -21.11 1.23
C THR A 104 -10.77 -22.10 2.18
N ASP A 105 -11.01 -23.39 1.93
CA ASP A 105 -10.40 -24.46 2.74
C ASP A 105 -8.88 -24.47 2.60
N HIS A 106 -8.20 -24.87 3.68
CA HIS A 106 -6.74 -24.96 3.77
C HIS A 106 -6.00 -23.69 3.33
N ARG A 107 -6.63 -22.52 3.47
CA ARG A 107 -6.01 -21.20 3.29
C ARG A 107 -5.95 -20.46 4.62
N MET A 108 -4.82 -19.83 4.91
CA MET A 108 -4.67 -18.97 6.09
C MET A 108 -3.77 -17.76 5.82
N ILE A 109 -3.92 -16.71 6.63
CA ILE A 109 -2.85 -15.73 6.85
C ILE A 109 -2.00 -16.27 8.00
N VAL A 110 -0.68 -16.27 7.84
CA VAL A 110 0.26 -16.73 8.87
C VAL A 110 0.92 -15.56 9.59
N ASP A 111 0.78 -15.52 10.91
CA ASP A 111 1.32 -14.45 11.74
C ASP A 111 2.75 -14.79 12.18
N ARG A 112 3.00 -16.06 12.58
CA ARG A 112 4.30 -16.52 13.10
C ARG A 112 4.63 -17.94 12.68
N MET A 113 5.93 -18.22 12.55
CA MET A 113 6.48 -19.55 12.26
C MET A 113 7.65 -19.86 13.20
N ARG A 114 7.62 -21.01 13.86
CA ARG A 114 8.73 -21.55 14.63
C ARG A 114 9.46 -22.60 13.82
N LEU A 115 10.77 -22.37 13.64
CA LEU A 115 11.68 -23.26 12.93
C LEU A 115 12.16 -24.41 13.84
N PRO A 116 12.71 -25.51 13.27
CA PRO A 116 13.22 -26.65 14.04
C PRO A 116 14.32 -26.29 15.05
N ASP A 117 15.13 -25.27 14.75
CA ASP A 117 16.19 -24.77 15.62
C ASP A 117 15.66 -23.89 16.77
N GLY A 118 14.34 -23.71 16.86
CA GLY A 118 13.67 -22.96 17.90
C GLY A 118 13.47 -21.48 17.61
N ARG A 119 14.03 -20.93 16.52
CA ARG A 119 13.80 -19.53 16.12
C ARG A 119 12.33 -19.29 15.79
N GLU A 120 11.81 -18.14 16.20
CA GLU A 120 10.45 -17.68 15.89
C GLU A 120 10.52 -16.51 14.91
N LEU A 121 9.87 -16.67 13.76
CA LEU A 121 9.79 -15.68 12.69
C LEU A 121 8.43 -14.97 12.75
N THR A 122 8.44 -13.65 12.68
CA THR A 122 7.21 -12.84 12.51
C THR A 122 6.94 -12.68 11.02
N LEU A 123 5.82 -13.24 10.55
CA LEU A 123 5.48 -13.30 9.13
C LEU A 123 4.36 -12.32 8.73
N TRP A 124 3.63 -11.78 9.71
CA TRP A 124 2.65 -10.72 9.50
C TRP A 124 2.67 -9.76 10.70
N ALA A 125 3.49 -8.71 10.62
CA ALA A 125 3.56 -7.66 11.64
C ALA A 125 2.51 -6.57 11.36
N GLY A 126 1.79 -6.09 12.38
CA GLY A 126 0.98 -4.87 12.26
C GLY A 126 -0.55 -5.02 12.23
N LEU A 127 -1.10 -6.17 12.62
CA LEU A 127 -2.52 -6.26 13.00
C LEU A 127 -2.76 -6.73 14.44
N PHE A 128 -1.79 -7.41 15.05
CA PHE A 128 -1.84 -7.87 16.44
C PHE A 128 -0.48 -7.84 17.16
N SER A 129 0.43 -6.99 16.70
CA SER A 129 1.72 -6.83 17.35
C SER A 129 1.65 -5.67 18.35
N THR A 130 1.50 -6.01 19.63
CA THR A 130 1.81 -5.15 20.76
C THR A 130 3.33 -5.12 20.92
N PHE A 131 4.02 -4.25 20.20
CA PHE A 131 5.34 -3.79 20.65
C PHE A 131 5.14 -2.45 21.34
N ASP A 132 5.26 -2.47 22.66
CA ASP A 132 5.44 -1.30 23.54
C ASP A 132 6.81 -0.62 23.34
N ASP A 133 7.48 -0.87 22.22
CA ASP A 133 8.70 -0.15 21.86
C ASP A 133 8.29 1.04 21.01
N ALA A 134 8.06 2.18 21.68
CA ALA A 134 7.96 3.46 20.98
C ALA A 134 9.16 3.58 20.02
N PRO A 135 8.95 3.97 18.75
CA PRO A 135 10.05 4.08 17.79
C PRO A 135 11.17 4.92 18.39
N ARG A 136 12.38 4.35 18.46
CA ARG A 136 13.54 5.05 19.01
C ARG A 136 13.97 6.09 17.99
N LEU A 137 13.43 7.30 18.13
CA LEU A 137 13.82 8.46 17.35
C LEU A 137 15.33 8.65 17.47
N GLN A 138 16.00 8.87 16.33
CA GLN A 138 17.38 9.31 16.34
C GLN A 138 17.47 10.68 16.99
N ASP A 139 18.64 11.03 17.52
CA ASP A 139 18.96 12.41 17.85
C ASP A 139 19.16 13.21 16.54
N ALA A 140 18.05 13.44 15.85
CA ALA A 140 18.01 14.06 14.53
C ALA A 140 18.51 15.51 14.58
N ALA A 141 18.33 16.17 15.72
CA ALA A 141 18.80 17.52 16.00
C ALA A 141 20.33 17.60 15.99
N SER A 142 21.04 16.67 16.64
CA SER A 142 22.51 16.71 16.64
C SER A 142 23.14 16.40 15.28
N GLN A 143 22.44 15.64 14.43
CA GLN A 143 22.87 15.39 13.05
C GLN A 143 22.71 16.62 12.15
N ASN A 144 21.69 17.44 12.41
CA ASN A 144 21.39 18.67 11.69
C ASN A 144 21.37 18.53 10.15
N LEU A 145 20.75 17.45 9.64
CA LEU A 145 20.65 17.17 8.21
C LEU A 145 19.42 17.82 7.55
N GLY A 146 18.59 18.52 8.32
CA GLY A 146 17.32 19.05 7.83
C GLY A 146 16.41 17.92 7.33
N ILE A 147 15.79 18.15 6.17
CA ILE A 147 14.98 17.14 5.49
C ILE A 147 15.81 16.07 4.78
N PHE A 148 17.12 16.24 4.62
CA PHE A 148 17.95 15.40 3.75
C PHE A 148 18.44 14.14 4.45
N ARG A 149 17.53 13.18 4.57
CA ARG A 149 17.73 11.90 5.24
C ARG A 149 16.72 10.88 4.76
N VAL A 150 16.82 9.67 5.31
CA VAL A 150 15.80 8.64 5.21
C VAL A 150 14.71 8.89 6.25
N TRP A 151 13.47 8.88 5.78
CA TRP A 151 12.25 9.11 6.52
C TRP A 151 11.40 7.84 6.54
N THR A 152 10.88 7.47 7.71
CA THR A 152 10.08 6.26 7.89
C THR A 152 8.64 6.59 8.27
N VAL A 153 7.69 5.85 7.73
CA VAL A 153 6.26 6.04 7.98
C VAL A 153 5.92 5.66 9.42
N ALA A 154 5.24 6.56 10.15
CA ALA A 154 4.67 6.23 11.45
C ALA A 154 3.53 5.19 11.29
N GLN A 155 3.41 4.22 12.18
CA GLN A 155 2.44 3.13 12.01
C GLN A 155 0.98 3.66 11.99
N GLU A 156 0.68 4.72 12.75
CA GLU A 156 -0.60 5.43 12.67
C GLU A 156 -0.90 6.07 11.29
N ASP A 157 0.13 6.40 10.53
CA ASP A 157 0.02 7.10 9.25
C ASP A 157 -0.27 6.14 8.09
N VAL A 158 0.17 4.89 8.22
CA VAL A 158 -0.20 3.78 7.31
C VAL A 158 -1.72 3.61 7.27
N ALA A 159 -2.37 3.64 8.43
CA ALA A 159 -3.83 3.60 8.53
C ALA A 159 -4.48 4.89 8.01
N ARG A 160 -3.87 6.05 8.24
CA ARG A 160 -4.40 7.35 7.80
C ARG A 160 -4.37 7.54 6.28
N ALA A 161 -3.34 7.06 5.59
CA ALA A 161 -3.28 7.11 4.12
C ALA A 161 -4.44 6.29 3.48
N VAL A 162 -4.81 5.17 4.11
CA VAL A 162 -5.93 4.32 3.67
C VAL A 162 -7.30 4.96 3.96
N THR A 163 -7.43 5.74 5.03
CA THR A 163 -8.72 6.39 5.39
C THR A 163 -8.97 7.70 4.66
N GLN A 164 -7.93 8.50 4.36
CA GLN A 164 -8.10 9.79 3.67
C GLN A 164 -8.63 9.66 2.24
N THR A 165 -8.48 8.48 1.61
CA THR A 165 -9.01 8.20 0.26
C THR A 165 -10.39 7.50 0.27
N ASN A 166 -11.02 7.35 1.44
CA ASN A 166 -12.36 6.78 1.55
C ASN A 166 -13.47 7.74 1.13
N GLU A 167 -13.33 9.03 1.44
CA GLU A 167 -14.36 10.05 1.24
C GLU A 167 -13.85 11.16 0.32
N LEU A 168 -13.61 10.79 -0.94
CA LEU A 168 -13.14 11.74 -1.94
C LEU A 168 -14.33 12.51 -2.55
N PRO A 169 -14.19 13.83 -2.79
CA PRO A 169 -15.20 14.65 -3.46
C PRO A 169 -15.20 14.36 -4.97
N LEU A 170 -15.64 13.16 -5.37
CA LEU A 170 -15.57 12.69 -6.75
C LEU A 170 -16.66 13.32 -7.63
N THR A 171 -16.31 13.63 -8.88
CA THR A 171 -17.30 13.93 -9.91
C THR A 171 -18.16 12.71 -10.22
N GLY A 172 -19.35 12.92 -10.80
CA GLY A 172 -20.20 11.81 -11.25
C GLY A 172 -19.50 10.86 -12.25
N GLN A 173 -18.61 11.40 -13.08
CA GLN A 173 -17.80 10.62 -14.02
C GLN A 173 -16.76 9.75 -13.28
N ALA A 174 -16.06 10.32 -12.30
CA ALA A 174 -15.08 9.56 -11.51
C ALA A 174 -15.74 8.45 -10.67
N ILE A 175 -16.94 8.69 -10.13
CA ILE A 175 -17.74 7.65 -9.45
C ILE A 175 -18.06 6.50 -10.41
N ALA A 176 -18.50 6.81 -11.64
CA ALA A 176 -18.81 5.80 -12.64
C ALA A 176 -17.56 5.01 -13.07
N ALA A 177 -16.42 5.68 -13.26
CA ALA A 177 -15.15 5.05 -13.59
C ALA A 177 -14.71 4.08 -12.48
N ARG A 178 -14.75 4.53 -11.22
CA ARG A 178 -14.41 3.72 -10.04
C ARG A 178 -15.32 2.49 -9.90
N ALA A 179 -16.60 2.61 -10.23
CA ALA A 179 -17.54 1.48 -10.21
C ALA A 179 -17.23 0.42 -11.28
N SER A 180 -16.52 0.78 -12.35
CA SER A 180 -16.08 -0.13 -13.41
C SER A 180 -14.69 -0.72 -13.20
N TRP A 181 -14.02 -0.36 -12.09
CA TRP A 181 -12.66 -0.81 -11.79
C TRP A 181 -12.59 -2.32 -11.53
N ASP A 182 -11.65 -2.99 -12.20
CA ASP A 182 -11.37 -4.40 -11.97
C ASP A 182 -10.29 -4.57 -10.88
N ASN A 183 -10.73 -4.97 -9.69
CA ASN A 183 -9.82 -5.23 -8.58
C ASN A 183 -8.96 -6.49 -8.80
N LEU A 184 -9.28 -7.34 -9.77
CA LEU A 184 -8.52 -8.54 -10.10
C LEU A 184 -7.50 -8.31 -11.21
N ASP A 185 -7.67 -7.29 -12.04
CA ASP A 185 -6.75 -6.91 -13.12
C ASP A 185 -6.45 -5.41 -13.07
N ASN A 186 -5.45 -5.04 -12.27
CA ASN A 186 -5.03 -3.65 -12.10
C ASN A 186 -3.51 -3.50 -11.95
N TYR A 187 -3.05 -2.26 -11.96
CA TYR A 187 -1.64 -1.88 -11.86
C TYR A 187 -0.94 -2.54 -10.66
N ALA A 188 -1.62 -2.67 -9.51
CA ALA A 188 -1.02 -3.28 -8.32
C ALA A 188 -0.84 -4.80 -8.51
N VAL A 189 -1.82 -5.48 -9.11
CA VAL A 189 -1.74 -6.92 -9.44
C VAL A 189 -0.71 -7.18 -10.55
N ARG A 190 -0.58 -6.26 -11.52
CA ARG A 190 0.40 -6.33 -12.60
C ARG A 190 1.80 -5.81 -12.20
N CYS A 191 1.97 -5.42 -10.94
CA CYS A 191 3.20 -4.87 -10.37
C CYS A 191 3.80 -3.73 -11.20
N GLU A 192 2.92 -2.83 -11.64
CA GLU A 192 3.32 -1.57 -12.24
C GLU A 192 3.68 -0.58 -11.12
N ALA A 193 4.86 0.03 -11.24
CA ALA A 193 5.32 1.02 -10.29
C ALA A 193 4.40 2.25 -10.31
N PRO A 194 3.91 2.72 -9.16
CA PRO A 194 2.99 3.83 -9.10
C PRO A 194 3.66 5.16 -9.41
N GLY A 195 2.85 6.11 -9.84
CA GLY A 195 3.28 7.48 -10.12
C GLY A 195 2.94 8.47 -9.01
N MET A 196 3.01 9.76 -9.35
CA MET A 196 2.55 10.84 -8.49
C MET A 196 1.01 10.94 -8.49
N PRO A 197 0.39 11.26 -7.34
CA PRO A 197 0.99 11.46 -6.01
C PRO A 197 1.16 10.16 -5.20
N THR A 198 0.70 9.01 -5.71
CA THR A 198 0.63 7.73 -4.99
C THR A 198 1.98 7.29 -4.41
N MET A 199 3.10 7.54 -5.09
CA MET A 199 4.43 7.19 -4.57
C MET A 199 4.75 7.86 -3.23
N MET A 200 4.21 9.06 -2.97
CA MET A 200 4.44 9.82 -1.74
C MET A 200 3.59 9.31 -0.58
N LEU A 201 2.64 8.41 -0.86
CA LEU A 201 1.82 7.70 0.14
C LEU A 201 2.42 6.31 0.45
N THR A 202 3.68 6.08 0.11
CA THR A 202 4.39 4.84 0.39
C THR A 202 4.34 4.50 1.87
N GLN A 203 4.23 3.21 2.19
CA GLN A 203 4.31 2.67 3.56
C GLN A 203 5.75 2.34 3.97
N ASN A 204 6.71 2.69 3.11
CA ASN A 204 8.10 2.27 3.18
C ASN A 204 9.00 3.50 3.26
N PRO A 205 10.21 3.35 3.81
CA PRO A 205 11.17 4.44 3.84
C PRO A 205 11.36 5.13 2.51
N LEU A 206 11.62 6.43 2.61
CA LEU A 206 11.97 7.27 1.49
C LEU A 206 13.08 8.22 1.88
N GLU A 207 13.95 8.52 0.94
CA GLU A 207 15.11 9.39 1.12
C GLU A 207 14.92 10.69 0.38
N PHE A 208 15.19 11.81 1.04
CA PHE A 208 15.44 13.09 0.40
C PHE A 208 16.96 13.30 0.35
N ALA A 209 17.51 13.49 -0.84
CA ALA A 209 18.92 13.80 -1.05
C ALA A 209 19.06 15.17 -1.72
N ASP A 210 19.91 16.04 -1.13
CA ASP A 210 20.33 17.29 -1.76
C ASP A 210 21.44 17.00 -2.77
N GLU A 211 21.22 17.37 -4.03
CA GLU A 211 22.21 17.25 -5.09
C GLU A 211 22.52 18.62 -5.74
N GLY A 212 22.23 19.73 -5.06
CA GLY A 212 22.49 21.08 -5.53
C GLY A 212 21.27 21.69 -6.24
N PRO A 213 21.22 21.74 -7.59
CA PRO A 213 20.08 22.31 -8.31
C PRO A 213 18.82 21.43 -8.25
N ILE A 214 18.92 20.22 -7.69
CA ILE A 214 17.80 19.29 -7.55
C ILE A 214 17.80 18.66 -6.16
N ILE A 215 16.61 18.27 -5.73
CA ILE A 215 16.40 17.32 -4.64
C ILE A 215 15.96 16.00 -5.25
N ARG A 216 16.64 14.91 -4.91
CA ARG A 216 16.25 13.55 -5.33
C ARG A 216 15.44 12.91 -4.22
N ILE A 217 14.25 12.42 -4.56
CA ILE A 217 13.39 11.65 -3.66
C ILE A 217 13.42 10.20 -4.13
N ARG A 218 13.91 9.29 -3.29
CA ARG A 218 13.93 7.85 -3.57
C ARG A 218 13.00 7.11 -2.62
N THR A 219 12.17 6.21 -3.13
CA THR A 219 11.36 5.33 -2.28
C THR A 219 11.95 3.92 -2.25
N GLU A 220 11.88 3.26 -1.10
CA GLU A 220 12.26 1.85 -0.98
C GLU A 220 11.27 0.94 -1.73
N TRP A 221 10.01 1.38 -1.85
CA TRP A 221 9.01 0.72 -2.69
C TRP A 221 9.23 1.05 -4.17
N PHE A 222 9.33 0.04 -5.03
CA PHE A 222 9.57 0.17 -6.47
C PHE A 222 10.88 0.86 -6.89
N ASP A 223 11.79 1.15 -5.95
CA ASP A 223 13.03 1.89 -6.22
C ASP A 223 12.79 3.16 -7.07
N LEU A 224 11.64 3.81 -6.88
CA LEU A 224 11.28 4.99 -7.65
C LEU A 224 12.21 6.14 -7.30
N VAL A 225 12.65 6.86 -8.34
CA VAL A 225 13.53 8.03 -8.20
C VAL A 225 12.83 9.23 -8.83
N ARG A 226 12.34 10.13 -7.99
CA ARG A 226 11.74 11.40 -8.39
C ARG A 226 12.76 12.52 -8.29
N THR A 227 12.75 13.42 -9.26
CA THR A 227 13.59 14.61 -9.29
C THR A 227 12.73 15.84 -9.03
N VAL A 228 13.11 16.64 -8.05
CA VAL A 228 12.51 17.96 -7.77
C VAL A 228 13.53 19.02 -8.19
N HIS A 229 13.19 19.82 -9.20
CA HIS A 229 14.04 20.90 -9.69
C HIS A 229 13.92 22.12 -8.77
N MET A 230 15.04 22.60 -8.22
CA MET A 230 15.11 23.73 -7.30
C MET A 230 15.63 25.01 -7.96
N ASP A 231 16.01 24.93 -9.23
CA ASP A 231 16.77 25.93 -9.99
C ASP A 231 15.95 26.68 -11.05
N ARG A 232 14.62 26.54 -11.01
CA ARG A 232 13.71 27.10 -12.02
C ARG A 232 12.33 27.37 -11.44
N ASP A 233 11.62 28.30 -12.05
CA ASP A 233 10.25 28.67 -11.65
C ASP A 233 9.17 28.11 -12.58
N GLU A 234 9.55 27.67 -13.79
CA GLU A 234 8.61 27.21 -14.82
C GLU A 234 9.01 25.85 -15.38
N VAL A 235 7.99 25.05 -15.75
CA VAL A 235 8.17 23.76 -16.41
C VAL A 235 8.57 24.02 -17.87
N PRO A 236 9.64 23.40 -18.39
CA PRO A 236 10.01 23.55 -19.80
C PRO A 236 8.86 23.17 -20.74
N ASP A 237 8.67 23.94 -21.82
CA ASP A 237 7.60 23.70 -22.80
C ASP A 237 7.67 22.31 -23.43
N ASP A 238 8.89 21.75 -23.56
CA ASP A 238 9.18 20.43 -24.12
C ASP A 238 9.24 19.31 -23.07
N ALA A 239 8.94 19.61 -21.80
CA ALA A 239 8.90 18.60 -20.74
C ALA A 239 7.84 17.54 -21.04
N ALA A 240 8.31 16.29 -21.20
CA ALA A 240 7.44 15.15 -21.46
C ALA A 240 6.61 14.78 -20.23
N TYR A 241 5.45 14.17 -20.49
CA TYR A 241 4.65 13.56 -19.43
C TYR A 241 5.29 12.26 -18.93
N SER A 242 5.22 12.01 -17.63
CA SER A 242 5.72 10.78 -17.02
C SER A 242 4.86 10.35 -15.83
N HIS A 243 5.02 9.11 -15.35
CA HIS A 243 4.29 8.65 -14.17
C HIS A 243 4.60 9.52 -12.94
N LEU A 244 5.84 10.02 -12.85
CA LEU A 244 6.31 10.88 -11.75
C LEU A 244 6.07 12.37 -12.00
N GLY A 245 5.62 12.73 -13.20
CA GLY A 245 5.44 14.12 -13.62
C GLY A 245 6.76 14.89 -13.75
N TYR A 246 6.64 16.21 -13.66
CA TYR A 246 7.73 17.16 -13.60
C TYR A 246 7.55 18.02 -12.35
N SER A 247 8.52 17.97 -11.43
CA SER A 247 8.43 18.64 -10.12
C SER A 247 9.34 19.86 -10.02
N ILE A 248 8.79 20.98 -9.58
CA ILE A 248 9.53 22.21 -9.27
C ILE A 248 9.34 22.53 -7.80
N GLY A 249 10.45 22.69 -7.08
CA GLY A 249 10.49 22.98 -5.67
C GLY A 249 11.04 24.38 -5.37
N ARG A 250 10.57 24.95 -4.26
CA ARG A 250 11.08 26.20 -3.69
C ARG A 250 10.99 26.16 -2.17
N TRP A 251 11.83 26.96 -1.51
CA TRP A 251 11.76 27.16 -0.08
C TRP A 251 10.84 28.34 0.25
N GLU A 252 9.88 28.12 1.14
CA GLU A 252 9.02 29.17 1.71
C GLU A 252 9.27 29.23 3.22
N GLY A 253 10.23 30.05 3.63
CA GLY A 253 10.81 29.94 4.97
C GLY A 253 11.60 28.64 5.08
N ASP A 254 11.31 27.83 6.08
CA ASP A 254 11.94 26.51 6.29
C ASP A 254 11.16 25.35 5.64
N ASP A 255 10.01 25.65 5.04
CA ASP A 255 9.19 24.66 4.34
C ASP A 255 9.64 24.46 2.90
N LEU A 256 9.75 23.21 2.47
CA LEU A 256 9.88 22.88 1.05
C LEU A 256 8.47 22.81 0.44
N VAL A 257 8.22 23.60 -0.59
CA VAL A 257 6.98 23.58 -1.38
C VAL A 257 7.29 23.07 -2.78
N VAL A 258 6.56 22.05 -3.22
CA VAL A 258 6.77 21.40 -4.52
C VAL A 258 5.49 21.40 -5.32
N GLU A 259 5.56 21.84 -6.58
CA GLU A 259 4.51 21.69 -7.57
C GLU A 259 4.90 20.58 -8.55
N THR A 260 3.99 19.65 -8.80
CA THR A 260 4.16 18.62 -9.84
C THR A 260 3.02 18.67 -10.84
N THR A 261 3.39 18.73 -12.11
CA THR A 261 2.48 18.67 -13.27
C THR A 261 3.03 17.66 -14.28
N ARG A 262 2.48 17.59 -15.51
CA ARG A 262 2.90 16.65 -16.56
C ARG A 262 2.83 15.18 -16.12
N ILE A 263 1.88 14.86 -15.24
CA ILE A 263 1.66 13.51 -14.73
C ILE A 263 0.80 12.75 -15.74
N ASN A 264 1.22 11.55 -16.14
CA ASN A 264 0.38 10.62 -16.91
C ASN A 264 0.07 9.31 -16.16
N TRP A 265 0.35 9.27 -14.85
CA TRP A 265 -0.12 8.19 -13.98
C TRP A 265 -1.63 8.35 -13.73
N PRO A 266 -2.47 7.41 -14.17
CA PRO A 266 -3.90 7.66 -14.28
C PRO A 266 -4.72 7.25 -13.05
N TRP A 267 -4.09 6.94 -11.91
CA TRP A 267 -4.79 6.44 -10.72
C TRP A 267 -4.27 7.06 -9.43
N LEU A 268 -5.16 7.47 -8.53
CA LEU A 268 -4.79 7.95 -7.19
C LEU A 268 -4.58 6.79 -6.19
N ASP A 269 -5.43 5.77 -6.28
CA ASP A 269 -5.52 4.67 -5.31
C ASP A 269 -5.71 3.32 -6.01
N ASN A 270 -5.72 2.22 -5.24
CA ASN A 270 -5.93 0.87 -5.77
C ASN A 270 -7.41 0.53 -6.00
N ARG A 271 -8.30 1.52 -5.85
CA ARG A 271 -9.75 1.35 -5.99
C ARG A 271 -10.26 1.89 -7.32
N GLY A 272 -9.36 2.39 -8.17
CA GLY A 272 -9.68 2.89 -9.50
C GLY A 272 -10.13 4.35 -9.52
N THR A 273 -9.78 5.16 -8.52
CA THR A 273 -9.99 6.60 -8.60
C THR A 273 -9.12 7.17 -9.73
N PRO A 274 -9.71 7.68 -10.83
CA PRO A 274 -8.94 8.12 -11.99
C PRO A 274 -8.18 9.42 -11.69
N LEU A 275 -7.11 9.69 -12.42
CA LEU A 275 -6.46 11.01 -12.50
C LEU A 275 -6.35 11.40 -13.97
N SER A 276 -6.66 12.66 -14.29
CA SER A 276 -6.45 13.21 -15.63
C SER A 276 -5.01 13.66 -15.84
N ASP A 277 -4.63 13.90 -17.10
CA ASP A 277 -3.35 14.52 -17.45
C ASP A 277 -3.28 16.03 -17.10
N ALA A 278 -4.41 16.62 -16.68
CA ALA A 278 -4.50 17.97 -16.15
C ALA A 278 -4.28 18.02 -14.62
N VAL A 279 -4.04 16.88 -13.95
CA VAL A 279 -3.77 16.85 -12.52
C VAL A 279 -2.55 17.70 -12.17
N ARG A 280 -2.72 18.53 -11.15
CA ARG A 280 -1.67 19.30 -10.49
C ARG A 280 -1.59 18.89 -9.04
N VAL A 281 -0.37 18.61 -8.57
CA VAL A 281 -0.12 18.21 -7.18
C VAL A 281 0.75 19.27 -6.52
N MET A 282 0.26 19.83 -5.41
CA MET A 282 0.99 20.78 -4.57
C MET A 282 1.36 20.11 -3.26
N GLU A 283 2.64 20.05 -2.94
CA GLU A 283 3.16 19.46 -1.72
C GLU A 283 3.81 20.53 -0.86
N ARG A 284 3.63 20.41 0.46
CA ARG A 284 4.36 21.18 1.46
C ARG A 284 4.97 20.21 2.47
N PHE A 285 6.26 20.34 2.71
CA PHE A 285 7.00 19.57 3.69
C PHE A 285 7.52 20.49 4.80
N SER A 286 7.16 20.20 6.04
CA SER A 286 7.50 21.00 7.23
C SER A 286 8.25 20.15 8.24
N LEU A 287 9.49 20.54 8.55
CA LEU A 287 10.35 19.86 9.50
C LEU A 287 10.08 20.35 10.92
N SER A 288 10.03 19.46 11.90
CA SER A 288 9.96 19.83 13.32
C SER A 288 11.27 20.44 13.83
N ASP A 289 11.20 21.24 14.89
CA ASP A 289 12.37 21.90 15.50
C ASP A 289 13.48 20.92 15.90
N ASP A 290 13.10 19.73 16.38
CA ASP A 290 14.02 18.64 16.76
C ASP A 290 14.47 17.77 15.57
N GLN A 291 14.02 18.11 14.36
CA GLN A 291 14.23 17.39 13.09
C GLN A 291 13.80 15.91 13.11
N SER A 292 13.01 15.49 14.10
CA SER A 292 12.59 14.10 14.26
C SER A 292 11.36 13.75 13.43
N ARG A 293 10.61 14.76 12.97
CA ARG A 293 9.35 14.62 12.24
C ARG A 293 9.32 15.51 10.99
N LEU A 294 9.04 14.91 9.85
CA LEU A 294 8.74 15.62 8.60
C LEU A 294 7.25 15.50 8.31
N SER A 295 6.50 16.58 8.49
CA SER A 295 5.08 16.62 8.14
C SER A 295 4.92 16.95 6.66
N PHE A 296 3.93 16.33 6.01
CA PHE A 296 3.57 16.63 4.64
C PHE A 296 2.10 17.01 4.51
N ARG A 297 1.81 17.89 3.57
CA ARG A 297 0.47 18.18 3.05
C ARG A 297 0.52 18.13 1.53
N ILE A 298 -0.30 17.27 0.94
CA ILE A 298 -0.46 17.09 -0.50
C ILE A 298 -1.84 17.60 -0.89
N GLU A 299 -1.91 18.52 -1.83
CA GLU A 299 -3.13 19.03 -2.43
C GLU A 299 -3.20 18.62 -3.88
N ILE A 300 -4.25 17.89 -4.22
CA ILE A 300 -4.46 17.31 -5.55
C ILE A 300 -5.58 18.10 -6.21
N ILE A 301 -5.27 18.73 -7.33
CA ILE A 301 -6.18 19.56 -8.11
C ILE A 301 -6.38 18.87 -9.45
N ASP A 302 -7.55 18.26 -9.63
CA ASP A 302 -7.96 17.63 -10.89
C ASP A 302 -9.48 17.77 -11.07
N PRO A 303 -9.94 18.85 -11.73
CA PRO A 303 -11.38 19.12 -11.90
C PRO A 303 -12.13 18.07 -12.72
N ALA A 304 -11.45 17.22 -13.49
CA ALA A 304 -12.08 16.10 -14.19
C ALA A 304 -12.51 14.99 -13.21
N THR A 305 -11.73 14.82 -12.15
CA THR A 305 -11.91 13.76 -11.15
C THR A 305 -12.62 14.25 -9.89
N PHE A 306 -12.28 15.44 -9.40
CA PHE A 306 -12.74 15.96 -8.11
C PHE A 306 -13.58 17.23 -8.26
N THR A 307 -14.61 17.39 -7.44
CA THR A 307 -15.45 18.60 -7.39
C THR A 307 -14.78 19.75 -6.64
N GLU A 308 -13.77 19.45 -5.83
CA GLU A 308 -12.90 20.41 -5.14
C GLU A 308 -11.51 19.79 -4.89
N PRO A 309 -10.47 20.59 -4.60
CA PRO A 309 -9.14 20.06 -4.31
C PRO A 309 -9.14 19.05 -3.15
N VAL A 310 -8.41 17.94 -3.32
CA VAL A 310 -8.27 16.89 -2.30
C VAL A 310 -7.02 17.15 -1.47
N ILE A 311 -7.16 17.15 -0.15
CA ILE A 311 -6.05 17.35 0.78
C ILE A 311 -5.71 16.04 1.49
N LEU A 312 -4.48 15.56 1.29
CA LEU A 312 -3.89 14.45 2.02
C LEU A 312 -2.81 14.99 2.95
N SER A 313 -2.69 14.42 4.15
CA SER A 313 -1.72 14.90 5.13
C SER A 313 -1.19 13.79 6.02
N GLY A 314 0.07 13.95 6.42
CA GLY A 314 0.71 13.05 7.34
C GLY A 314 2.10 13.46 7.75
N HIS A 315 2.86 12.49 8.24
CA HIS A 315 4.24 12.71 8.62
C HIS A 315 5.09 11.44 8.49
N TRP A 316 6.39 11.66 8.44
CA TRP A 316 7.40 10.64 8.60
C TRP A 316 8.28 10.96 9.80
N LEU A 317 8.97 9.94 10.30
CA LEU A 317 9.84 9.99 11.47
C LEU A 317 11.29 9.67 11.08
N ALA A 318 12.23 10.35 11.73
CA ALA A 318 13.66 10.09 11.59
C ALA A 318 14.08 8.93 12.52
N LEU A 319 13.96 7.69 12.03
CA LEU A 319 14.28 6.48 12.80
C LEU A 319 15.71 5.96 12.56
N GLY A 320 16.44 6.56 11.60
CA GLY A 320 17.78 6.09 11.21
C GLY A 320 17.74 4.84 10.34
N ASP A 321 16.63 4.62 9.65
CA ASP A 321 16.50 3.60 8.62
C ASP A 321 17.39 3.89 7.40
N THR A 322 17.51 2.89 6.53
CA THR A 322 18.14 3.03 5.22
C THR A 322 17.13 2.64 4.14
N VAL A 323 17.32 3.17 2.92
CA VAL A 323 16.59 2.70 1.73
C VAL A 323 17.35 1.50 1.16
N GLY A 324 16.84 0.29 1.40
CA GLY A 324 17.32 -0.92 0.74
C GLY A 324 16.93 -0.97 -0.75
N SER A 325 17.61 -1.83 -1.52
CA SER A 325 17.11 -2.27 -2.83
C SER A 325 16.63 -3.71 -2.71
N TYR A 326 15.48 -4.03 -3.29
CA TYR A 326 14.96 -5.38 -3.28
C TYR A 326 14.69 -5.81 -4.73
N ASP A 327 15.06 -7.05 -5.07
CA ASP A 327 14.61 -7.66 -6.32
C ASP A 327 13.08 -7.82 -6.24
N LEU A 328 12.36 -6.93 -6.90
CA LEU A 328 10.91 -6.98 -7.05
C LEU A 328 10.56 -8.02 -8.11
N ASP A 329 10.69 -9.29 -7.75
CA ASP A 329 10.16 -10.38 -8.56
C ASP A 329 8.65 -10.43 -8.32
N CYS A 330 7.90 -9.84 -9.25
CA CYS A 330 6.45 -9.77 -9.24
C CYS A 330 5.87 -10.64 -10.34
N TYR A 331 4.85 -11.45 -10.04
CA TYR A 331 4.09 -12.16 -11.06
C TYR A 331 2.80 -11.40 -11.39
N PRO A 332 2.40 -11.28 -12.67
CA PRO A 332 0.97 -11.13 -12.97
C PRO A 332 0.28 -12.39 -12.46
N GLN A 333 -0.64 -12.26 -11.50
CA GLN A 333 -1.36 -13.42 -10.91
C GLN A 333 -2.15 -14.20 -11.96
#